data_AF-A0A975L7R8-F1
#
_entry.id   AF-A0A975L7R8-F1
#
_cell.length_a   1.000
_cell.length_b   1.000
_cell.length_c   1.000
_cell.angle_alpha   90.00
_cell.angle_beta   90.00
_cell.angle_gamma   90.00
#
_symmetry.space_group_name_H-M   'P 1'
#
loop_
_entity.id
_entity.type
_entity.pdbx_description
1 polymer ?
#
loop_
_entity_poly.entity_id
_entity_poly.type
_entity_poly.pdbx_seq_one_letter_code
_entity_poly.pdbx_strand_id
1 'polypeptide(L)'
;MEESLTAAEACDDAVEVIDLTARGTRLTHEKHWHVVFELFYRHPPGEPSVRAVLDRGDRDYVHALGRVADQLVRLDALAEDVTPAQALDVLWFYLGPHAWLTLVGERGWSFDDAQCWIARGARQALLKRK
;
A
#
# COMPACT_ATOMS: atom_id res chain seq x y z
N MET A 1 -8.69 6.18 -2.74
CA MET A 1 -8.29 4.76 -2.88
C MET A 1 -9.16 4.01 -3.88
N GLU A 2 -10.49 4.04 -3.73
CA GLU A 2 -11.41 3.18 -4.50
C GLU A 2 -11.27 3.31 -6.02
N GLU A 3 -11.25 4.53 -6.58
CA GLU A 3 -11.03 4.74 -8.02
C GLU A 3 -9.69 4.18 -8.52
N SER A 4 -8.61 4.36 -7.75
CA SER A 4 -7.29 3.83 -8.11
C SER A 4 -7.23 2.31 -8.03
N LEU A 5 -7.94 1.70 -7.08
CA LEU A 5 -8.06 0.25 -6.96
C LEU A 5 -8.84 -0.34 -8.13
N THR A 6 -9.98 0.27 -8.50
CA THR A 6 -10.74 -0.14 -9.69
C THR A 6 -9.90 -0.02 -10.97
N ALA A 7 -9.13 1.05 -11.11
CA ALA A 7 -8.22 1.23 -12.23
C ALA A 7 -7.12 0.15 -12.26
N ALA A 8 -6.54 -0.19 -11.09
CA ALA A 8 -5.52 -1.23 -10.99
C ALA A 8 -6.04 -2.60 -11.40
N GLU A 9 -7.26 -2.98 -10.98
CA GLU A 9 -7.87 -4.27 -11.34
C GLU A 9 -8.19 -4.42 -12.83
N ALA A 10 -8.55 -3.31 -13.47
CA ALA A 10 -8.81 -3.26 -14.91
C ALA A 10 -7.53 -3.13 -15.74
N CYS A 11 -6.37 -2.94 -15.13
CA CYS A 11 -5.11 -2.69 -15.81
C CYS A 11 -4.39 -3.99 -16.17
N ASP A 12 -4.02 -4.14 -17.45
CA ASP A 12 -3.29 -5.32 -17.94
C ASP A 12 -1.76 -5.15 -17.98
N ASP A 13 -1.23 -4.04 -17.43
CA ASP A 13 0.20 -3.83 -17.22
C ASP A 13 0.54 -3.90 -15.73
N ALA A 14 1.30 -4.91 -15.33
CA ALA A 14 1.65 -5.15 -13.92
C ALA A 14 2.47 -4.01 -13.27
N VAL A 15 3.25 -3.26 -14.06
CA VAL A 15 3.96 -2.07 -13.56
C VAL A 15 2.96 -0.98 -13.23
N GLU A 16 2.02 -0.73 -14.15
CA GLU A 16 0.98 0.28 -13.97
C GLU A 16 0.00 -0.10 -12.84
N VAL A 17 -0.30 -1.39 -12.64
CA VAL A 17 -1.06 -1.89 -11.47
C VAL A 17 -0.43 -1.43 -10.16
N ILE A 18 0.89 -1.59 -10.01
CA ILE A 18 1.62 -1.18 -8.79
C ILE A 18 1.65 0.35 -8.67
N ASP A 19 1.89 1.06 -9.77
CA ASP A 19 1.99 2.52 -9.78
C ASP A 19 0.63 3.19 -9.46
N LEU A 20 -0.48 2.65 -10.01
CA LEU A 20 -1.85 3.06 -9.67
C LEU A 20 -2.17 2.79 -8.20
N THR A 21 -1.76 1.64 -7.68
CA THR A 21 -1.95 1.30 -6.27
C THR A 21 -1.18 2.26 -5.37
N ALA A 22 0.10 2.53 -5.66
CA ALA A 22 0.93 3.47 -4.92
C ALA A 22 0.37 4.90 -4.93
N ARG A 23 -0.16 5.34 -6.07
CA ARG A 23 -0.86 6.62 -6.16
C ARG A 23 -2.13 6.62 -5.30
N GLY A 24 -2.91 5.54 -5.35
CA GLY A 24 -4.14 5.40 -4.58
C GLY A 24 -3.91 5.43 -3.06
N THR A 25 -2.85 4.76 -2.60
CA THR A 25 -2.45 4.74 -1.19
C THR A 25 -1.89 6.08 -0.75
N ARG A 26 -1.06 6.74 -1.58
CA ARG A 26 -0.59 8.11 -1.34
C ARG A 26 -1.75 9.06 -1.13
N LEU A 27 -2.68 9.16 -2.09
CA LEU A 27 -3.79 10.13 -2.03
C LEU A 27 -4.63 9.96 -0.76
N THR A 28 -4.76 8.71 -0.30
CA THR A 28 -5.48 8.39 0.93
C THR A 28 -4.71 8.86 2.17
N HIS A 29 -3.40 8.60 2.23
CA HIS A 29 -2.56 9.07 3.33
C HIS A 29 -2.46 10.59 3.35
N GLU A 30 -2.23 11.23 2.21
CA GLU A 30 -2.09 12.68 2.08
C GLU A 30 -3.37 13.40 2.53
N LYS A 31 -4.54 12.92 2.07
CA LYS A 31 -5.84 13.47 2.46
C LYS A 31 -6.11 13.36 3.97
N HIS A 32 -5.68 12.26 4.59
CA HIS A 32 -5.98 11.95 5.99
C HIS A 32 -4.78 12.11 6.91
N TRP A 33 -3.70 12.74 6.44
CA TRP A 33 -2.38 12.68 7.07
C TRP A 33 -2.40 13.15 8.51
N HIS A 34 -3.01 14.30 8.79
CA HIS A 34 -3.08 14.84 10.14
C HIS A 34 -3.79 13.88 11.11
N VAL A 35 -4.84 13.18 10.65
CA VAL A 35 -5.60 12.25 11.50
C VAL A 35 -4.81 10.97 11.71
N VAL A 36 -4.31 10.36 10.63
CA VAL A 36 -3.58 9.08 10.68
C VAL A 36 -2.26 9.25 11.43
N PHE A 37 -1.48 10.28 11.13
CA PHE A 37 -0.20 10.51 11.77
C PHE A 37 -0.34 10.82 13.27
N GLU A 38 -1.25 11.71 13.68
CA GLU A 38 -1.45 12.02 15.10
C GLU A 38 -2.01 10.81 15.88
N LEU A 39 -2.95 10.07 15.29
CA LEU A 39 -3.60 8.91 15.92
C LEU A 39 -2.66 7.70 16.06
N PHE A 40 -1.85 7.40 15.03
CA PHE A 40 -0.95 6.24 15.07
C PHE A 40 0.37 6.53 15.78
N TYR A 41 0.89 7.76 15.69
CA TYR A 41 2.25 8.05 16.13
C TYR A 41 2.32 8.75 17.49
N ARG A 42 1.42 9.70 17.78
CA ARG A 42 1.55 10.55 18.99
C ARG A 42 0.69 10.09 20.16
N HIS A 43 -0.43 9.42 19.89
CA HIS A 43 -1.36 8.94 20.90
C HIS A 43 -1.78 7.49 20.62
N PRO A 44 -0.91 6.50 20.92
CA PRO A 44 -1.26 5.11 20.67
C PRO A 44 -2.59 4.77 21.36
N PRO A 45 -3.49 4.05 20.67
CA PRO A 45 -4.88 3.89 21.08
C PRO A 45 -4.97 3.12 22.41
N GLY A 46 -5.12 3.85 23.51
CA GLY A 46 -5.45 3.28 24.82
C GLY A 46 -6.92 2.90 24.94
N GLU A 47 -7.79 3.49 24.12
CA GLU A 47 -9.23 3.24 24.13
C GLU A 47 -9.64 2.11 23.16
N PRO A 48 -10.38 1.08 23.62
CA PRO A 48 -10.80 -0.04 22.78
C PRO A 48 -11.59 0.34 21.53
N SER A 49 -12.38 1.41 21.58
CA SER A 49 -13.16 1.95 20.46
C SER A 49 -12.25 2.45 19.34
N VAL A 50 -11.18 3.16 19.68
CA VAL A 50 -10.19 3.65 18.73
C VAL A 50 -9.45 2.48 18.08
N ARG A 51 -9.05 1.48 18.88
CA ARG A 51 -8.41 0.27 18.37
C ARG A 51 -9.29 -0.49 17.38
N ALA A 52 -10.58 -0.65 17.68
CA ALA A 52 -11.52 -1.35 16.79
C ALA A 52 -11.68 -0.66 15.42
N VAL A 53 -11.65 0.68 15.39
CA VAL A 53 -11.68 1.47 14.14
C VAL A 53 -10.42 1.25 13.33
N LEU A 54 -9.24 1.24 13.99
CA LEU A 54 -7.96 0.98 13.33
C LEU A 54 -7.87 -0.43 12.78
N ASP A 55 -8.24 -1.44 13.58
CA ASP A 55 -8.26 -2.84 13.14
C ASP A 55 -9.19 -3.03 11.94
N ARG A 56 -10.29 -2.26 11.85
CA ARG A 56 -11.17 -2.28 10.68
C ARG A 56 -10.49 -1.64 9.47
N GLY A 57 -9.84 -0.50 9.65
CA GLY A 57 -9.06 0.15 8.60
C GLY A 57 -8.00 -0.78 8.02
N ASP A 58 -7.26 -1.48 8.88
CA ASP A 58 -6.25 -2.45 8.47
C ASP A 58 -6.86 -3.61 7.67
N ARG A 59 -8.00 -4.16 8.10
CA ARG A 59 -8.69 -5.22 7.35
C ARG A 59 -9.15 -4.75 5.97
N ASP A 60 -9.75 -3.57 5.88
CA ASP A 60 -10.22 -3.01 4.61
C ASP A 60 -9.04 -2.75 3.66
N TYR A 61 -7.90 -2.32 4.20
CA TYR A 61 -6.67 -2.08 3.45
C TYR A 61 -6.02 -3.38 2.97
N VAL A 62 -5.91 -4.39 3.83
CA VAL A 62 -5.42 -5.73 3.48
C VAL A 62 -6.30 -6.34 2.40
N HIS A 63 -7.62 -6.21 2.50
CA HIS A 63 -8.55 -6.69 1.48
C HIS A 63 -8.34 -5.97 0.12
N ALA A 64 -8.13 -4.66 0.14
CA ALA A 64 -7.81 -3.90 -1.07
C ALA A 64 -6.49 -4.35 -1.71
N LEU A 65 -5.43 -4.54 -0.92
CA LEU A 65 -4.16 -5.05 -1.43
C LEU A 65 -4.26 -6.50 -1.90
N GLY A 66 -5.14 -7.31 -1.30
CA GLY A 66 -5.41 -8.67 -1.76
C GLY A 66 -5.93 -8.69 -3.20
N ARG A 67 -6.84 -7.78 -3.54
CA ARG A 67 -7.36 -7.64 -4.92
C ARG A 67 -6.26 -7.24 -5.90
N VAL A 68 -5.30 -6.41 -5.48
CA VAL A 68 -4.12 -6.05 -6.28
C VAL A 68 -3.18 -7.26 -6.45
N ALA A 69 -2.96 -8.04 -5.39
CA ALA A 69 -2.16 -9.25 -5.48
C ALA A 69 -2.78 -10.27 -6.44
N ASP A 70 -4.09 -10.48 -6.36
CA ASP A 70 -4.85 -11.35 -7.27
C ASP A 70 -4.71 -10.89 -8.74
N GLN A 71 -4.74 -9.57 -8.96
CA GLN A 71 -4.54 -9.00 -10.28
C GLN A 71 -3.13 -9.27 -10.82
N LEU A 72 -2.08 -9.13 -10.01
CA LEU A 72 -0.70 -9.46 -10.40
C LEU A 72 -0.52 -10.96 -10.69
N VAL A 73 -1.20 -11.83 -9.95
CA VAL A 73 -1.25 -13.28 -10.22
C VAL A 73 -1.95 -13.56 -11.54
N ARG A 74 -3.09 -12.92 -11.80
CA ARG A 74 -3.84 -13.08 -13.08
C ARG A 74 -2.99 -12.72 -14.29
N LEU A 75 -2.12 -11.72 -14.16
CA LEU A 75 -1.21 -11.27 -15.22
C LEU A 75 0.04 -12.15 -15.37
N ASP A 76 0.21 -13.20 -14.56
CA ASP A 76 1.43 -14.01 -14.48
C ASP A 76 2.69 -13.14 -14.31
N ALA A 77 2.57 -12.08 -13.50
CA ALA A 77 3.58 -11.04 -13.40
C ALA A 77 4.59 -11.25 -12.25
N LEU A 78 4.25 -12.11 -11.28
CA LEU A 78 5.05 -12.33 -10.08
C LEU A 78 6.39 -13.02 -10.38
N ALA A 79 7.47 -12.57 -9.74
CA ALA A 79 8.77 -13.23 -9.79
C ALA A 79 8.65 -14.71 -9.34
N GLU A 80 9.53 -15.57 -9.86
CA GLU A 80 9.43 -17.02 -9.67
C GLU A 80 9.51 -17.46 -8.19
N ASP A 81 10.16 -16.66 -7.36
CA ASP A 81 10.35 -16.88 -5.92
C ASP A 81 9.27 -16.22 -5.05
N VAL A 82 8.28 -15.55 -5.66
CA VAL A 82 7.19 -14.85 -4.96
C VAL A 82 5.89 -15.63 -5.08
N THR A 83 5.41 -16.16 -3.96
CA THR A 83 4.08 -16.78 -3.89
C THR A 83 2.98 -15.72 -3.86
N PRO A 84 1.73 -16.06 -4.24
CA PRO A 84 0.58 -15.16 -4.11
C PRO A 84 0.38 -14.59 -2.70
N ALA A 85 0.59 -15.41 -1.67
CA ALA A 85 0.49 -14.96 -0.27
C ALA A 85 1.58 -13.93 0.07
N GLN A 86 2.82 -14.19 -0.36
CA GLN A 86 3.92 -13.23 -0.18
C GLN A 86 3.69 -11.93 -0.96
N ALA A 87 3.01 -11.98 -2.11
CA ALA A 87 2.72 -10.77 -2.88
C ALA A 87 1.88 -9.77 -2.06
N LEU A 88 0.87 -10.25 -1.34
CA LEU A 88 0.09 -9.43 -0.41
C LEU A 88 0.97 -8.83 0.70
N ASP A 89 1.81 -9.66 1.34
CA ASP A 89 2.68 -9.20 2.43
C ASP A 89 3.70 -8.15 1.96
N VAL A 90 4.24 -8.32 0.76
CA VAL A 90 5.17 -7.36 0.14
C VAL A 90 4.44 -6.07 -0.23
N LEU A 91 3.23 -6.14 -0.79
CA LEU A 91 2.40 -4.96 -1.02
C LEU A 91 2.09 -4.24 0.29
N TRP A 92 1.76 -4.96 1.36
CA TRP A 92 1.52 -4.37 2.69
C TRP A 92 2.79 -3.70 3.24
N PHE A 93 3.94 -4.35 3.13
CA PHE A 93 5.21 -3.80 3.60
C PHE A 93 5.56 -2.49 2.90
N TYR A 94 5.46 -2.45 1.57
CA TYR A 94 5.82 -1.27 0.79
C TYR A 94 4.73 -0.20 0.84
N LEU A 95 3.47 -0.57 0.60
CA LEU A 95 2.38 0.37 0.35
C LEU A 95 1.48 0.58 1.55
N GLY A 96 1.65 -0.17 2.64
CA GLY A 96 0.85 -0.07 3.87
C GLY A 96 1.19 1.16 4.72
N PRO A 97 0.41 1.40 5.79
CA PRO A 97 0.50 2.62 6.59
C PRO A 97 1.88 2.90 7.16
N HIS A 98 2.58 1.85 7.62
CA HIS A 98 3.90 1.99 8.22
C HIS A 98 4.96 2.58 7.27
N ALA A 99 4.91 2.26 5.99
CA ALA A 99 5.87 2.82 5.02
C ALA A 99 5.71 4.34 4.90
N TRP A 100 4.47 4.83 4.86
CA TRP A 100 4.16 6.27 4.81
C TRP A 100 4.52 6.97 6.12
N LEU A 101 4.15 6.38 7.26
CA LEU A 101 4.50 6.90 8.59
C LEU A 101 6.00 7.08 8.73
N THR A 102 6.79 6.07 8.36
CA THR A 102 8.25 6.15 8.43
C THR A 102 8.82 7.16 7.43
N LEU A 103 8.50 7.07 6.14
CA LEU A 103 9.16 7.93 5.15
C LEU A 103 8.72 9.40 5.27
N VAL A 104 7.43 9.67 5.34
CA VAL A 104 6.90 11.04 5.37
C VAL A 104 6.95 11.60 6.79
N GLY A 105 6.51 10.82 7.78
CA GLY A 105 6.37 11.28 9.16
C GLY A 105 7.70 11.36 9.92
N GLU A 106 8.48 10.28 9.91
CA GLU A 106 9.71 10.20 10.70
C GLU A 106 10.93 10.72 9.94
N ARG A 107 11.00 10.46 8.63
CA ARG A 107 12.15 10.80 7.78
C ARG A 107 11.96 12.09 6.97
N GLY A 108 10.77 12.69 7.01
CA GLY A 108 10.49 14.00 6.41
C GLY A 108 10.48 14.02 4.88
N TRP A 109 10.23 12.88 4.23
CA TRP A 109 10.12 12.81 2.78
C TRP A 109 8.85 13.50 2.31
N SER A 110 8.89 14.04 1.08
CA SER A 110 7.66 14.43 0.40
C SER A 110 6.83 13.18 0.07
N PHE A 111 5.50 13.35 -0.04
CA PHE A 111 4.62 12.26 -0.49
C PHE A 111 4.97 11.78 -1.91
N ASP A 112 5.42 12.69 -2.79
CA ASP A 112 5.85 12.36 -4.14
C ASP A 112 7.10 11.47 -4.12
N ASP A 113 8.13 11.85 -3.36
CA ASP A 113 9.36 11.07 -3.24
C ASP A 113 9.10 9.70 -2.62
N ALA A 114 8.28 9.66 -1.57
CA ALA A 114 7.88 8.42 -0.90
C ALA A 114 7.10 7.50 -1.87
N GLN A 115 6.11 8.03 -2.61
CA GLN A 115 5.37 7.26 -3.61
C GLN A 115 6.32 6.62 -4.63
N CYS A 116 7.22 7.44 -5.19
CA CYS A 116 8.12 7.00 -6.25
C CYS A 116 9.08 5.90 -5.75
N TRP A 117 9.60 6.07 -4.53
CA TRP A 117 10.51 5.11 -3.91
C TRP A 117 9.82 3.81 -3.55
N ILE A 118 8.65 3.88 -2.90
CA ILE A 118 7.86 2.72 -2.49
C ILE A 118 7.44 1.92 -3.72
N ALA A 119 6.88 2.58 -4.74
CA ALA A 119 6.42 1.91 -5.96
C ALA A 119 7.58 1.21 -6.68
N ARG A 120 8.75 1.85 -6.75
CA ARG A 120 9.96 1.21 -7.28
C ARG A 120 10.37 -0.01 -6.46
N GLY A 121 10.36 0.06 -5.13
CA GLY A 121 10.70 -1.06 -4.25
C GLY A 121 9.74 -2.25 -4.41
N ALA A 122 8.42 -1.97 -4.41
CA ALA A 122 7.40 -2.98 -4.65
C ALA A 122 7.57 -3.65 -6.03
N ARG A 123 7.79 -2.87 -7.10
CA ARG A 123 8.04 -3.43 -8.44
C ARG A 123 9.24 -4.35 -8.47
N GLN A 124 10.34 -3.95 -7.83
CA GLN A 124 11.56 -4.76 -7.78
C GLN A 124 11.39 -6.05 -6.96
N ALA A 125 10.58 -6.00 -5.90
CA ALA A 125 10.33 -7.15 -5.03
C ALA A 125 9.28 -8.12 -5.58
N LEU A 126 8.34 -7.64 -6.40
CA LEU A 126 7.20 -8.45 -6.87
C LEU A 126 7.35 -8.96 -8.29
N LEU A 127 7.88 -8.15 -9.21
CA LEU A 127 7.74 -8.43 -10.64
C LEU A 127 8.91 -9.25 -11.20
N LYS A 128 8.60 -10.12 -12.16
CA LYS A 128 9.62 -10.80 -12.98
C LYS A 128 10.57 -9.77 -13.60
N ARG A 129 11.87 -10.05 -13.55
CA ARG A 129 12.87 -9.24 -14.26
C ARG A 129 12.71 -9.48 -15.75
N LYS A 130 12.57 -8.40 -16.52
CA LYS A 130 12.73 -8.44 -17.98
C LYS A 130 14.19 -8.59 -18.36
#